data_AF-A0AAF0Q8T6-F1
#
_entry.id   AF-A0AAF0Q8T6-F1
#
_cell.length_a   1.000
_cell.length_b   1.000
_cell.length_c   1.000
_cell.angle_alpha   90.00
_cell.angle_beta   90.00
_cell.angle_gamma   90.00
#
_symmetry.space_group_name_H-M   'P 1'
#
loop_
_entity.id
_entity.type
_entity.pdbx_description
1 polymer ?
#
loop_
_entity_poly.entity_id
_entity_poly.type
_entity_poly.pdbx_seq_one_letter_code
_entity_poly.pdbx_strand_id
1 'polypeptide(L)'
;MSAVNITNVAVLDNPASFLSPFQFEISYECVTPLQDDLEWKLIYVGSAEDETYDQVLESVLVGPVNVGNYRFVLQADPPDPLKIREEDIIGVTVLLLTCSYLGQEFVRVGYYVNNDYDAEQLREEPPQKVLIDRVQRNILTDKPRVTKFPINFRPENSEREEQAPPPDHVGEEEDRNEGQLPFPKSKSDEDGA
;
A
#
# COMPACT_ATOMS: atom_id res chain seq x y z
N MET A 1 7.13 12.63 -4.21
CA MET A 1 7.55 11.74 -5.33
C MET A 1 7.44 10.31 -4.84
N SER A 2 6.94 9.37 -5.67
CA SER A 2 6.86 7.95 -5.28
C SER A 2 8.26 7.38 -5.08
N ALA A 3 8.47 6.56 -4.04
CA ALA A 3 9.76 5.88 -3.83
C ALA A 3 9.97 4.71 -4.81
N VAL A 4 8.88 4.21 -5.40
CA VAL A 4 8.87 3.09 -6.34
C VAL A 4 8.07 3.47 -7.59
N ASN A 5 8.64 3.20 -8.75
CA ASN A 5 8.01 3.44 -10.05
C ASN A 5 7.98 2.14 -10.85
N ILE A 6 6.78 1.64 -11.17
CA ILE A 6 6.64 0.53 -12.12
C ILE A 6 7.05 1.03 -13.51
N THR A 7 8.03 0.34 -14.13
CA THR A 7 8.55 0.69 -15.46
C THR A 7 7.92 -0.17 -16.56
N ASN A 8 7.65 -1.45 -16.28
CA ASN A 8 6.98 -2.35 -17.21
C ASN A 8 6.24 -3.47 -16.47
N VAL A 9 5.13 -3.95 -17.05
CA VAL A 9 4.43 -5.16 -16.61
C VAL A 9 4.08 -5.94 -17.86
N ALA A 10 4.80 -7.04 -18.11
CA ALA A 10 4.56 -7.91 -19.24
C ALA A 10 3.74 -9.13 -18.80
N VAL A 11 2.62 -9.36 -19.47
CA VAL A 11 1.81 -10.57 -19.28
C VAL A 11 2.37 -11.67 -20.16
N LEU A 12 2.76 -12.78 -19.54
CA LEU A 12 3.28 -13.96 -20.22
C LEU A 12 2.15 -14.98 -20.41
N ASP A 13 2.29 -15.85 -21.40
CA ASP A 13 1.33 -16.93 -21.69
C ASP A 13 -0.12 -16.41 -21.84
N ASN A 14 -0.35 -15.57 -22.86
CA ASN A 14 -1.64 -14.95 -23.12
C ASN A 14 -1.94 -14.90 -24.63
N PRO A 15 -3.12 -15.34 -25.11
CA PRO A 15 -4.23 -15.92 -24.35
C PRO A 15 -3.94 -17.36 -23.88
N ALA A 16 -4.62 -17.81 -22.82
CA ALA A 16 -4.39 -19.13 -22.20
C ALA A 16 -5.70 -19.77 -21.69
N SER A 17 -5.67 -21.05 -21.31
CA SER A 17 -6.81 -21.67 -20.62
C SER A 17 -7.14 -20.92 -19.33
N PHE A 18 -8.42 -20.87 -18.98
CA PHE A 18 -8.88 -20.30 -17.71
C PHE A 18 -8.14 -20.90 -16.50
N LEU A 19 -7.84 -22.20 -16.56
CA LEU A 19 -7.18 -22.97 -15.50
C LEU A 19 -5.64 -22.92 -15.56
N SER A 20 -5.05 -22.23 -16.54
CA SER A 20 -3.60 -22.04 -16.58
C SER A 20 -3.16 -21.03 -15.50
N PRO A 21 -1.96 -21.15 -14.91
CA PRO A 21 -1.42 -20.12 -14.01
C PRO A 21 -1.27 -18.76 -14.71
N PHE A 22 -1.42 -17.68 -13.98
CA PHE A 22 -1.06 -16.33 -14.42
C PHE A 22 0.44 -16.12 -14.30
N GLN A 23 1.04 -15.39 -15.23
CA GLN A 23 2.46 -15.07 -15.23
C GLN A 23 2.69 -13.61 -15.62
N PHE A 24 3.26 -12.84 -14.70
CA PHE A 24 3.55 -11.42 -14.86
C PHE A 24 5.04 -11.16 -14.65
N GLU A 25 5.74 -10.70 -15.68
CA GLU A 25 7.09 -10.14 -15.52
C GLU A 25 6.96 -8.66 -15.13
N ILE A 26 7.29 -8.35 -13.88
CA ILE A 26 7.17 -7.02 -13.30
C ILE A 26 8.56 -6.39 -13.25
N SER A 27 8.69 -5.19 -13.84
CA SER A 27 9.88 -4.36 -13.76
C SER A 27 9.56 -3.05 -13.05
N TYR A 28 10.40 -2.67 -12.09
CA TYR A 28 10.23 -1.44 -11.33
C TYR A 28 11.57 -0.82 -10.94
N GLU A 29 11.55 0.49 -10.73
CA GLU A 29 12.67 1.28 -10.23
C GLU A 29 12.37 1.71 -8.78
N CYS A 30 13.32 1.50 -7.89
CA CYS A 30 13.34 2.05 -6.55
C CYS A 30 14.28 3.24 -6.51
N VAL A 31 13.75 4.44 -6.20
CA VAL A 31 14.52 5.70 -6.17
C VAL A 31 14.94 6.13 -4.76
N THR A 32 14.43 5.45 -3.74
CA THR A 32 14.74 5.72 -2.33
C THR A 32 14.74 4.39 -1.59
N PRO A 33 15.77 4.09 -0.78
CA PRO A 33 15.83 2.81 -0.07
C PRO A 33 14.63 2.65 0.87
N LEU A 34 14.03 1.47 0.84
CA LEU A 34 12.91 1.07 1.68
C LEU A 34 13.41 0.08 2.73
N GLN A 35 13.06 0.33 3.99
CA GLN A 35 13.48 -0.51 5.11
C GLN A 35 12.63 -1.78 5.22
N ASP A 36 11.35 -1.67 4.87
CA ASP A 36 10.38 -2.76 4.90
C ASP A 36 10.10 -3.32 3.51
N ASP A 37 9.31 -4.38 3.47
CA ASP A 37 8.97 -5.09 2.25
C ASP A 37 7.88 -4.36 1.44
N LEU A 38 8.02 -4.44 0.12
CA LEU A 38 6.91 -4.20 -0.80
C LEU A 38 6.05 -5.45 -0.85
N GLU A 39 4.73 -5.29 -0.70
CA GLU A 39 3.77 -6.35 -0.88
C GLU A 39 3.12 -6.23 -2.27
N TRP A 40 3.34 -7.24 -3.12
CA TRP A 40 2.71 -7.35 -4.42
C TRP A 40 1.59 -8.37 -4.36
N LYS A 41 0.39 -7.98 -4.78
CA LYS A 41 -0.76 -8.89 -4.85
C LYS A 41 -1.31 -8.97 -6.26
N LEU A 42 -1.66 -10.19 -6.68
CA LEU A 42 -2.50 -10.41 -7.86
C LEU A 42 -3.90 -10.78 -7.40
N ILE A 43 -4.89 -10.02 -7.83
CA ILE A 43 -6.28 -10.15 -7.40
C ILE A 43 -7.15 -10.34 -8.64
N TYR A 44 -8.00 -11.34 -8.62
CA TYR A 44 -9.01 -11.59 -9.65
C TYR A 44 -10.38 -11.11 -9.16
N VAL A 45 -11.05 -10.27 -9.95
CA VAL A 45 -12.38 -9.78 -9.62
C VAL A 45 -13.42 -10.86 -9.97
N GLY A 46 -14.04 -11.44 -8.95
CA GLY A 46 -14.98 -12.54 -9.12
C GLY A 46 -16.40 -12.10 -9.48
N SER A 47 -16.74 -10.82 -9.24
CA SER A 47 -17.97 -10.19 -9.70
C SER A 47 -17.79 -8.69 -9.82
N ALA A 48 -18.37 -8.06 -10.83
CA ALA A 48 -18.31 -6.60 -10.98
C ALA A 48 -19.14 -5.85 -9.92
N GLU A 49 -20.09 -6.54 -9.28
CA GLU A 49 -21.05 -5.94 -8.36
C GLU A 49 -20.70 -6.18 -6.88
N ASP A 50 -19.81 -7.13 -6.61
CA ASP A 50 -19.61 -7.66 -5.26
C ASP A 50 -18.16 -8.11 -5.03
N GLU A 51 -17.42 -7.25 -4.33
CA GLU A 51 -16.00 -7.44 -3.98
C GLU A 51 -15.77 -8.67 -3.06
N THR A 52 -16.82 -9.25 -2.47
CA THR A 52 -16.66 -10.46 -1.64
C THR A 52 -16.29 -11.70 -2.46
N TYR A 53 -16.47 -11.65 -3.78
CA TYR A 53 -16.03 -12.67 -4.72
C TYR A 53 -14.59 -12.46 -5.21
N ASP A 54 -13.92 -11.36 -4.83
CA ASP A 54 -12.55 -11.10 -5.22
C ASP A 54 -11.61 -12.13 -4.59
N GLN A 55 -10.71 -12.66 -5.41
CA GLN A 55 -9.77 -13.69 -5.02
C GLN A 55 -8.35 -13.14 -5.09
N VAL A 56 -7.66 -13.08 -3.96
CA VAL A 56 -6.21 -12.87 -3.93
C VAL A 56 -5.56 -14.16 -4.41
N LEU A 57 -5.03 -14.15 -5.63
CA LEU A 57 -4.41 -15.32 -6.26
C LEU A 57 -2.99 -15.53 -5.75
N GLU A 58 -2.27 -14.44 -5.50
CA GLU A 58 -0.90 -14.49 -4.99
C GLU A 58 -0.59 -13.21 -4.21
N SER A 59 0.29 -13.33 -3.21
CA SER A 59 0.79 -12.25 -2.36
C SER A 59 2.26 -12.48 -2.02
N VAL A 60 3.15 -11.71 -2.64
CA VAL A 60 4.60 -11.82 -2.42
C VAL A 60 5.18 -10.57 -1.75
N LEU A 61 6.11 -10.81 -0.83
CA LEU A 61 6.88 -9.76 -0.17
C LEU A 61 8.26 -9.64 -0.83
N VAL A 62 8.67 -8.41 -1.14
CA VAL A 62 9.96 -8.09 -1.74
C VAL A 62 10.61 -6.98 -0.92
N GLY A 63 11.61 -7.35 -0.10
CA GLY A 63 12.43 -6.38 0.62
C GLY A 63 13.51 -7.01 1.51
N PRO A 64 14.29 -6.17 2.20
CA PRO A 64 14.35 -4.71 2.05
C PRO A 64 14.84 -4.30 0.64
N VAL A 65 14.37 -3.15 0.12
CA VAL A 65 14.62 -2.73 -1.27
C VAL A 65 15.58 -1.54 -1.31
N ASN A 66 16.74 -1.74 -1.95
CA ASN A 66 17.71 -0.68 -2.17
C ASN A 66 17.39 0.12 -3.44
N VAL A 67 18.08 1.25 -3.63
CA VAL A 67 17.98 2.02 -4.88
C VAL A 67 18.47 1.17 -6.04
N GLY A 68 17.67 1.07 -7.10
CA GLY A 68 18.02 0.29 -8.28
C GLY A 68 16.84 -0.09 -9.16
N ASN A 69 17.15 -0.82 -10.22
CA ASN A 69 16.16 -1.40 -11.12
C ASN A 69 16.00 -2.88 -10.81
N TYR A 70 14.75 -3.31 -10.66
CA TYR A 70 14.39 -4.66 -10.29
C TYR A 70 13.46 -5.27 -11.33
N ARG A 71 13.57 -6.59 -11.46
CA ARG A 71 12.70 -7.39 -12.31
C ARG A 71 12.50 -8.77 -11.71
N PHE A 72 11.26 -9.23 -11.67
CA PHE A 72 10.92 -10.58 -11.23
C PHE A 72 9.67 -11.08 -11.95
N VAL A 73 9.45 -12.39 -11.89
CA VAL A 73 8.23 -13.03 -12.41
C VAL A 73 7.32 -13.37 -11.24
N LEU A 74 6.11 -12.83 -11.24
CA LEU A 74 5.03 -13.19 -10.34
C LEU A 74 4.19 -14.26 -11.05
N GLN A 75 4.14 -15.46 -10.48
CA GLN A 75 3.28 -16.54 -10.95
C GLN A 75 2.18 -16.79 -9.91
N ALA A 76 0.95 -16.98 -10.36
CA ALA A 76 -0.18 -17.24 -9.49
C ALA A 76 -1.08 -18.34 -10.07
N ASP A 77 -1.66 -19.18 -9.22
CA ASP A 77 -2.66 -20.15 -9.63
C ASP A 77 -3.93 -19.45 -10.16
N PRO A 78 -4.73 -20.11 -11.03
CA PRO A 78 -5.99 -19.56 -11.49
C PRO A 78 -6.99 -19.33 -10.34
N PRO A 79 -7.99 -18.44 -10.48
CA PRO A 79 -9.05 -18.32 -9.49
C PRO A 79 -9.83 -19.63 -9.36
N ASP A 80 -10.39 -19.86 -8.17
CA ASP A 80 -11.33 -20.96 -7.93
C ASP A 80 -12.67 -20.63 -8.60
N PRO A 81 -13.11 -21.40 -9.62
CA PRO A 81 -14.38 -21.16 -10.30
C PRO A 81 -15.60 -21.22 -9.39
N LEU A 82 -15.52 -21.96 -8.27
CA LEU A 82 -16.63 -22.11 -7.33
C LEU A 82 -16.84 -20.86 -6.46
N LYS A 83 -15.88 -19.94 -6.45
CA LYS A 83 -15.93 -18.66 -5.73
C LYS A 83 -16.14 -17.48 -6.69
N ILE A 84 -16.58 -17.74 -7.91
CA ILE A 84 -17.01 -16.74 -8.88
C ILE A 84 -18.51 -16.93 -9.08
N ARG A 85 -19.26 -15.84 -9.28
CA ARG A 85 -20.66 -15.97 -9.68
C ARG A 85 -20.72 -16.65 -11.05
N GLU A 86 -21.60 -17.63 -11.23
CA GLU A 86 -21.63 -18.46 -12.44
C GLU A 86 -21.83 -17.62 -13.71
N GLU A 87 -22.66 -16.58 -13.61
CA GLU A 87 -22.91 -15.57 -14.64
C GLU A 87 -21.70 -14.69 -14.98
N ASP A 88 -20.73 -14.55 -14.08
CA ASP A 88 -19.54 -13.69 -14.25
C ASP A 88 -18.29 -14.47 -14.73
N ILE A 89 -18.40 -15.80 -14.88
CA ILE A 89 -17.27 -16.62 -15.37
C ILE A 89 -16.98 -16.34 -16.85
N ILE A 90 -18.02 -16.23 -17.68
CA ILE A 90 -17.92 -15.90 -19.11
C ILE A 90 -18.15 -14.40 -19.30
N GLY A 91 -17.37 -13.79 -20.18
CA GLY A 91 -17.43 -12.37 -20.47
C GLY A 91 -16.22 -11.62 -19.90
N VAL A 92 -16.42 -10.34 -19.63
CA VAL A 92 -15.32 -9.44 -19.26
C VAL A 92 -15.29 -9.26 -17.75
N THR A 93 -14.12 -9.49 -17.15
CA THR A 93 -13.83 -9.14 -15.76
C THR A 93 -12.50 -8.37 -15.67
N VAL A 94 -12.00 -8.14 -14.46
CA VAL A 94 -10.80 -7.37 -14.16
C VAL A 94 -9.81 -8.21 -13.35
N LEU A 95 -8.53 -8.06 -13.67
CA LEU A 95 -7.40 -8.54 -12.89
C LEU A 95 -6.60 -7.35 -12.38
N LEU A 96 -6.28 -7.32 -11.09
CA LEU A 96 -5.60 -6.23 -10.42
C LEU A 96 -4.24 -6.70 -9.91
N LEU A 97 -3.17 -6.04 -10.36
CA LEU A 97 -1.85 -6.11 -9.73
C LEU A 97 -1.69 -4.90 -8.82
N THR A 98 -1.60 -5.11 -7.51
CA THR A 98 -1.38 -4.04 -6.53
C THR A 98 0.03 -4.13 -5.96
N CYS A 99 0.56 -2.96 -5.56
CA CYS A 99 1.78 -2.88 -4.78
C CYS A 99 1.55 -1.96 -3.58
N SER A 100 1.90 -2.46 -2.40
CA SER A 100 1.72 -1.79 -1.12
C SER A 100 3.05 -1.68 -0.38
N TYR A 101 3.20 -0.63 0.42
CA TYR A 101 4.31 -0.47 1.35
C TYR A 101 3.73 -0.16 2.73
N LEU A 102 4.16 -0.89 3.77
CA LEU A 102 3.61 -0.76 5.13
C LEU A 102 2.07 -0.86 5.17
N GLY A 103 1.50 -1.78 4.40
CA GLY A 103 0.06 -1.99 4.28
C GLY A 103 -0.72 -0.89 3.54
N GLN A 104 -0.03 0.14 3.03
CA GLN A 104 -0.65 1.20 2.23
C GLN A 104 -0.41 0.94 0.75
N GLU A 105 -1.49 0.70 0.00
CA GLU A 105 -1.44 0.56 -1.45
C GLU A 105 -1.06 1.91 -2.08
N PHE A 106 -0.05 1.92 -2.95
CA PHE A 106 0.38 3.13 -3.65
C PHE A 106 0.25 3.04 -5.17
N VAL A 107 0.11 1.83 -5.72
CA VAL A 107 -0.14 1.62 -7.15
C VAL A 107 -0.98 0.38 -7.39
N ARG A 108 -1.88 0.51 -8.36
CA ARG A 108 -2.74 -0.55 -8.89
C ARG A 108 -2.70 -0.52 -10.40
N VAL A 109 -2.44 -1.67 -11.01
CA VAL A 109 -2.49 -1.90 -12.45
C VAL A 109 -3.62 -2.87 -12.74
N GLY A 110 -4.68 -2.38 -13.35
CA GLY A 110 -5.84 -3.17 -13.74
C GLY A 110 -5.79 -3.58 -15.20
N TYR A 111 -6.08 -4.84 -15.47
CA TYR A 111 -6.27 -5.40 -16.80
C TYR A 111 -7.70 -5.88 -16.96
N TYR A 112 -8.29 -5.64 -18.13
CA TYR A 112 -9.49 -6.37 -18.51
C TYR A 112 -9.10 -7.80 -18.91
N VAL A 113 -9.89 -8.77 -18.48
CA VAL A 113 -9.78 -10.16 -18.86
C VAL A 113 -11.06 -10.55 -19.56
N ASN A 114 -10.97 -11.02 -20.80
CA ASN A 114 -12.10 -11.59 -21.52
C ASN A 114 -12.02 -13.11 -21.44
N ASN A 115 -12.99 -13.72 -20.78
CA ASN A 115 -13.17 -15.16 -20.72
C ASN A 115 -14.23 -15.57 -21.73
N ASP A 116 -13.87 -16.45 -22.66
CA ASP A 116 -14.79 -16.93 -23.68
C ASP A 116 -14.49 -18.39 -24.00
N TYR A 117 -15.44 -19.09 -24.61
CA TYR A 117 -15.20 -20.47 -25.02
C TYR A 117 -14.14 -20.55 -26.12
N ASP A 118 -13.34 -21.62 -26.13
CA ASP A 118 -12.35 -21.88 -27.18
C ASP A 118 -13.01 -22.18 -28.54
N ALA A 119 -14.17 -22.84 -28.54
CA ALA A 119 -14.91 -23.26 -29.72
C ALA A 119 -16.06 -22.31 -30.07
N GLU A 120 -16.17 -21.94 -31.35
CA GLU A 120 -17.20 -21.03 -31.89
C GLU A 120 -18.63 -21.52 -31.61
N GLN A 121 -18.87 -22.82 -31.72
CA GLN A 121 -20.20 -23.40 -31.47
C GLN A 121 -20.68 -23.17 -30.03
N LEU A 122 -19.76 -23.22 -29.06
CA LEU A 122 -20.08 -22.96 -27.65
C LEU A 122 -20.30 -21.46 -27.38
N ARG A 123 -19.81 -20.58 -28.25
CA ARG A 123 -20.07 -19.12 -28.15
C ARG A 123 -21.44 -18.77 -28.71
N GLU A 124 -21.83 -19.37 -29.84
CA GLU A 124 -23.13 -19.14 -30.46
C GLU A 124 -24.27 -19.78 -29.65
N GLU A 125 -24.05 -20.98 -29.12
CA GLU A 125 -25.02 -21.71 -28.31
C GLU A 125 -24.39 -22.11 -26.96
N PRO A 126 -24.27 -21.16 -26.01
CA PRO A 126 -23.65 -21.43 -24.72
C PRO A 126 -24.47 -22.46 -23.91
N PRO A 127 -23.80 -23.47 -23.32
CA PRO A 127 -24.48 -24.45 -22.48
C PRO A 127 -25.05 -23.79 -21.22
N GLN A 128 -26.10 -24.39 -20.64
CA GLN A 128 -26.73 -23.87 -19.42
C GLN A 128 -25.77 -23.83 -18.23
N LYS A 129 -24.83 -24.79 -18.17
CA LYS A 129 -23.79 -24.86 -17.15
C LYS A 129 -22.44 -24.57 -17.80
N VAL A 130 -21.64 -23.72 -17.17
CA VAL A 130 -20.33 -23.33 -17.69
C VAL A 130 -19.38 -24.53 -17.75
N LEU A 131 -18.75 -24.74 -18.91
CA LEU A 131 -17.73 -25.76 -19.12
C LEU A 131 -16.33 -25.17 -18.93
N ILE A 132 -15.87 -25.09 -17.68
CA ILE A 132 -14.60 -24.42 -17.29
C ILE A 132 -13.41 -24.88 -18.12
N ASP A 133 -13.30 -26.18 -18.42
CA ASP A 133 -12.20 -26.75 -19.20
C ASP A 133 -12.14 -26.25 -20.65
N ARG A 134 -13.22 -25.62 -21.14
CA ARG A 134 -13.35 -25.03 -22.48
C ARG A 134 -13.24 -23.51 -22.47
N VAL A 135 -13.03 -22.91 -21.31
CA VAL A 135 -12.90 -21.46 -21.20
C VAL A 135 -11.45 -21.06 -21.46
N GLN A 136 -11.27 -20.13 -22.37
CA GLN A 136 -10.02 -19.46 -22.65
C GLN A 136 -10.10 -18.02 -22.12
N ARG A 137 -9.06 -17.60 -21.40
CA ARG A 137 -8.90 -16.21 -20.97
C ARG A 137 -7.98 -15.46 -21.92
N ASN A 138 -8.32 -14.20 -22.17
CA ASN A 138 -7.49 -13.24 -22.87
C ASN A 138 -7.36 -11.97 -22.02
N ILE A 139 -6.16 -11.66 -21.57
CA ILE A 139 -5.83 -10.47 -20.81
C ILE A 139 -5.51 -9.35 -21.80
N LEU A 140 -6.24 -8.23 -21.73
CA LEU A 140 -6.09 -7.10 -22.65
C LEU A 140 -4.90 -6.23 -22.21
N THR A 141 -3.72 -6.52 -22.77
CA THR A 141 -2.45 -5.88 -22.38
C THR A 141 -2.23 -4.48 -22.93
N ASP A 142 -2.96 -4.05 -23.96
CA ASP A 142 -2.69 -2.79 -24.67
C ASP A 142 -3.15 -1.54 -23.90
N LYS A 143 -4.12 -1.70 -22.99
CA LYS A 143 -4.75 -0.58 -22.27
C LYS A 143 -4.86 -0.86 -20.77
N PRO A 144 -3.73 -1.09 -20.07
CA PRO A 144 -3.77 -1.25 -18.63
C PRO A 144 -4.26 0.05 -17.97
N ARG A 145 -5.05 -0.09 -16.92
CA ARG A 145 -5.52 1.03 -16.09
C ARG A 145 -4.59 1.17 -14.90
N VAL A 146 -3.75 2.20 -14.91
CA VAL A 146 -2.82 2.47 -13.82
C VAL A 146 -3.40 3.56 -12.93
N THR A 147 -3.64 3.21 -11.66
CA THR A 147 -4.06 4.15 -10.61
C THR A 147 -2.93 4.26 -9.58
N LYS A 148 -2.60 5.48 -9.16
CA LYS A 148 -1.57 5.75 -8.16
C LYS A 148 -2.21 6.44 -6.97
N PHE A 149 -1.84 6.00 -5.77
CA PHE A 149 -2.31 6.57 -4.51
C PHE A 149 -1.11 7.20 -3.78
N PRO A 150 -1.23 8.44 -3.30
CA PRO A 150 -0.17 9.06 -2.53
C PRO A 150 -0.08 8.40 -1.15
N ILE A 151 1.11 7.93 -0.78
CA ILE A 151 1.40 7.37 0.55
C ILE A 151 2.68 8.00 1.12
N ASN A 152 2.89 7.83 2.43
CA ASN A 152 4.14 8.20 3.07
C ASN A 152 5.11 6.99 3.11
N PHE A 153 6.17 7.04 2.31
CA PHE A 153 7.24 6.02 2.29
C PHE A 153 8.28 6.21 3.41
N ARG A 154 8.23 7.34 4.12
CA ARG A 154 9.08 7.64 5.28
C ARG A 154 8.16 8.13 6.40
N PRO A 155 7.40 7.25 7.05
CA PRO A 155 6.79 7.62 8.31
C PRO A 155 7.94 8.05 9.21
N GLU A 156 7.96 9.33 9.59
CA GLU A 156 8.82 9.75 10.70
C GLU A 156 8.46 8.84 11.86
N ASN A 157 9.46 8.26 12.52
CA ASN A 157 9.26 7.49 13.73
C ASN A 157 8.55 8.41 14.75
N SER A 158 7.22 8.42 14.76
CA SER A 158 6.38 9.10 15.73
C SER A 158 6.36 8.32 17.04
N GLU A 159 7.55 7.91 17.50
CA GLU A 159 7.84 7.35 18.82
C GLU A 159 9.27 7.75 19.19
N ARG A 160 9.44 9.02 19.59
CA ARG A 160 10.44 9.59 20.54
C ARG A 160 10.51 11.12 20.38
N GLU A 161 9.38 11.80 20.52
CA GLU A 161 9.42 13.04 21.29
C GLU A 161 9.30 12.63 22.76
N GLU A 162 10.38 12.06 23.30
CA GLU A 162 10.61 12.14 24.74
C GLU A 162 10.60 13.64 25.04
N GLN A 163 9.54 14.07 25.74
CA GLN A 163 9.45 15.40 26.34
C GLN A 163 10.80 15.73 26.94
N ALA A 164 11.52 16.66 26.31
CA ALA A 164 12.68 17.27 26.94
C ALA A 164 12.18 17.77 28.31
N PRO A 165 12.84 17.37 29.43
CA PRO A 165 12.47 17.92 30.71
C PRO A 165 12.58 19.45 30.61
N PRO A 166 11.65 20.21 31.21
CA PRO A 166 11.74 21.66 31.17
C PRO A 166 13.11 22.08 31.73
N PRO A 167 13.76 23.10 31.13
CA PRO A 167 15.07 23.53 31.59
C PRO A 167 14.98 23.94 33.06
N ASP A 168 15.87 23.34 33.87
CA ASP A 168 16.10 23.75 35.25
C ASP A 168 16.29 25.28 35.28
N HIS A 169 15.41 25.97 35.99
CA HIS A 169 15.67 27.34 36.42
C HIS A 169 16.87 27.30 37.36
N VAL A 170 18.05 27.57 36.80
CA VAL A 170 19.24 27.96 37.56
C VAL A 170 18.89 29.31 38.19
N GLY A 171 18.37 29.26 39.43
CA GLY A 171 18.30 30.42 40.30
C GLY A 171 19.72 30.89 40.58
N GLU A 172 20.02 32.09 40.13
CA GLU A 172 21.29 32.78 40.33
C GLU A 172 21.65 32.80 41.82
N GLU A 173 22.89 32.41 42.10
CA GLU A 173 23.52 32.51 43.41
C GLU A 173 23.51 33.98 43.87
N GLU A 174 22.78 34.24 44.96
CA GLU A 174 22.97 35.41 45.81
C GLU A 174 24.36 35.34 46.44
N ASP A 175 25.19 36.38 46.27
CA ASP A 175 26.15 36.73 47.31
C ASP A 175 26.39 38.24 47.43
N ARG A 176 25.91 38.74 48.58
CA ARG A 176 26.44 39.82 49.42
C ARG A 176 26.40 41.27 48.92
N ASN A 177 25.67 42.10 49.68
CA ASN A 177 26.40 42.95 50.63
C ASN A 177 25.56 43.31 51.87
N GLU A 178 26.23 43.22 53.02
CA GLU A 178 25.74 43.44 54.37
C GLU A 178 25.42 44.92 54.60
N GLY A 179 24.15 45.23 54.86
CA GLY A 179 23.68 46.53 55.35
C GLY A 179 23.51 46.49 56.86
N GLN A 180 24.55 46.88 57.58
CA GLN A 180 24.60 47.02 59.03
C GLN A 180 23.54 48.04 59.53
N LEU A 181 22.62 47.60 60.40
CA LEU A 181 21.83 48.49 61.25
C LEU A 181 22.73 49.08 62.35
N PRO A 182 22.48 50.34 62.74
CA PRO A 182 22.12 50.53 64.13
C PRO A 182 20.95 51.52 64.33
N PHE A 183 20.00 51.13 65.18
CA PHE A 183 19.14 52.02 65.97
C PHE A 183 19.99 52.90 66.94
N PRO A 184 19.49 53.86 67.77
CA PRO A 184 18.10 54.30 68.03
C PRO A 184 17.90 55.85 68.21
N LYS A 185 16.66 56.23 68.58
CA LYS A 185 16.19 57.38 69.43
C LYS A 185 15.37 58.43 68.66
N SER A 186 14.27 59.01 69.16
CA SER A 186 13.38 58.74 70.30
C SER A 186 12.27 59.81 70.25
N LYS A 187 11.06 59.44 70.68
CA LYS A 187 9.98 60.27 71.25
C LYS A 187 9.16 61.19 70.34
N SER A 188 7.90 60.82 70.24
CA SER A 188 6.72 61.66 70.10
C SER A 188 6.59 62.70 71.22
N ASP A 189 6.03 63.83 70.85
CA ASP A 189 5.57 64.95 71.68
C ASP A 189 4.48 64.56 72.69
N GLU A 190 4.50 65.17 73.88
CA GLU A 190 3.39 65.85 74.58
C GLU A 190 3.75 66.09 76.06
N ASP A 191 3.89 67.36 76.48
CA ASP A 191 2.99 68.01 77.46
C ASP A 191 3.56 69.33 78.03
N GLY A 192 2.80 70.42 77.81
CA GLY A 192 2.32 71.33 78.86
C GLY A 192 3.26 72.33 79.53
N ALA A 193 3.13 73.61 79.14
CA ALA A 193 2.82 74.74 80.05
C ALA A 193 2.42 75.99 79.24
#